data_AF-Q7Q3R1-F1
#
_entry.id   AF-Q7Q3R1-F1
#
_cell.length_a   1.000
_cell.length_b   1.000
_cell.length_c   1.000
_cell.angle_alpha   90.00
_cell.angle_beta   90.00
_cell.angle_gamma   90.00
#
_symmetry.space_group_name_H-M   'P 1'
#
loop_
_entity.id
_entity.type
_entity.pdbx_description
1 polymer ?
#
loop_
_entity_poly.entity_id
_entity_poly.type
_entity_poly.pdbx_seq_one_letter_code
_entity_poly.pdbx_strand_id
1 'polypeptide(L)'
;ETQNNPTQLDMFNPESVTSANFIKGRPLIVLIHGYTGHRDYAPNPTIRPAYFAYDEFNIISVDYNPLALEPCYLQAVRNLPTVANCTAQLLDFIISSDIIPLDDIHVVGFSLGGQTSGMIANYLRAGRLKRITGLDPAKPLFVFASNEYKLDQTDAEFVQVIHTDVFQRGILHPSGHTDFYVNGGVVQPGCDATTMMTTGECNHNRAPEYYAESIGTEVGFYGYRCAHWYLYMLGICRGGGPNDQIAIMGAHTPNTMQKTLKFLKIDIEQAVATSQLALIDSAQHLPQGHGGSVRCNASSHENTQGLYGALLSRRRPSNDTLCGISCLEKPYRCPHPRIKFYLYTRRTQHTPELIDVLDPESLYYTHWNPSHPVKIVIHGFGGGRNLSPSPDMRKAYFTRGNYNIIIVDYGSAVTEPCLNQIEWAPRFGSLCVSQLVKYIANHPRGVPPDDMHLIGYSVGAHIAGLVANYLTPAEGKLGRITGLDPTIFFYAGSNNSRDLDPSDAHFVDIIHTGAGILGQWSPGGHADFYVNGGTSQPGCASSTIFQTLACDHTKVTPYFIESINSERGFWAGPCPTLISYLLGWCE
;
A
#
# COMPACT_ATOMS: atom_id res chain seq x y z
N GLU A 1 -28.37 6.09 -26.30
CA GLU A 1 -28.99 7.29 -25.70
C GLU A 1 -28.39 7.68 -24.34
N THR A 2 -28.12 6.75 -23.43
CA THR A 2 -27.59 7.03 -22.08
C THR A 2 -26.06 6.98 -21.94
N GLN A 3 -25.32 6.70 -23.02
CA GLN A 3 -23.85 6.48 -23.02
C GLN A 3 -23.06 7.61 -22.34
N ASN A 4 -23.43 8.87 -22.60
CA ASN A 4 -22.79 10.06 -22.04
C ASN A 4 -23.65 10.78 -20.99
N ASN A 5 -24.88 10.31 -20.78
CA ASN A 5 -25.81 10.88 -19.81
C ASN A 5 -26.58 9.75 -19.12
N PRO A 6 -26.00 9.16 -18.05
CA PRO A 6 -26.56 7.96 -17.42
C PRO A 6 -27.81 8.29 -16.60
N THR A 7 -28.78 7.38 -16.62
CA THR A 7 -29.90 7.40 -15.67
C THR A 7 -29.41 6.95 -14.29
N GLN A 8 -29.71 7.73 -13.25
CA GLN A 8 -29.39 7.35 -11.89
C GLN A 8 -30.39 6.28 -11.39
N LEU A 9 -29.86 5.15 -10.93
CA LEU A 9 -30.63 4.09 -10.28
C LEU A 9 -30.59 4.33 -8.76
N ASP A 10 -31.74 4.65 -8.17
CA ASP A 10 -31.87 4.95 -6.75
C ASP A 10 -32.68 3.88 -6.02
N MET A 11 -32.03 3.14 -5.13
CA MET A 11 -32.68 2.09 -4.33
C MET A 11 -33.66 2.65 -3.28
N PHE A 12 -33.62 3.96 -2.96
CA PHE A 12 -34.64 4.62 -2.14
C PHE A 12 -35.88 5.00 -2.96
N ASN A 13 -35.79 4.94 -4.29
CA ASN A 13 -36.90 5.10 -5.21
C ASN A 13 -36.92 3.94 -6.21
N PRO A 14 -37.48 2.76 -5.84
CA PRO A 14 -37.45 1.55 -6.67
C PRO A 14 -38.00 1.74 -8.10
N GLU A 15 -38.94 2.68 -8.29
CA GLU A 15 -39.46 3.02 -9.61
C GLU A 15 -38.37 3.53 -10.56
N SER A 16 -37.33 4.19 -10.04
CA SER A 16 -36.18 4.62 -10.84
C SER A 16 -35.43 3.45 -11.48
N VAL A 17 -35.45 2.27 -10.84
CA VAL A 17 -34.80 1.06 -11.35
C VAL A 17 -35.72 0.33 -12.33
N THR A 18 -37.00 0.16 -11.99
CA THR A 18 -37.95 -0.56 -12.86
C THR A 18 -38.34 0.22 -14.11
N SER A 19 -38.28 1.56 -14.08
CA SER A 19 -38.55 2.42 -15.23
C SER A 19 -37.31 2.75 -16.07
N ALA A 20 -36.12 2.33 -15.61
CA ALA A 20 -34.90 2.52 -16.39
C ALA A 20 -34.96 1.72 -17.70
N ASN A 21 -34.32 2.27 -18.74
CA ASN A 21 -34.33 1.71 -20.10
C ASN A 21 -33.36 0.53 -20.23
N PHE A 22 -33.56 -0.55 -19.45
CA PHE A 22 -32.84 -1.81 -19.62
C PHE A 22 -33.25 -2.49 -20.92
N ILE A 23 -32.26 -2.93 -21.70
CA ILE A 23 -32.47 -3.70 -22.92
C ILE A 23 -32.60 -5.17 -22.54
N LYS A 24 -33.82 -5.71 -22.61
CA LYS A 24 -34.10 -7.11 -22.30
C LYS A 24 -33.33 -8.05 -23.23
N GLY A 25 -32.81 -9.15 -22.68
CA GLY A 25 -32.02 -10.14 -23.42
C GLY A 25 -30.59 -9.72 -23.76
N ARG A 26 -30.15 -8.53 -23.31
CA ARG A 26 -28.74 -8.09 -23.41
C ARG A 26 -28.05 -8.21 -22.04
N PRO A 27 -26.77 -8.61 -21.98
CA PRO A 27 -26.05 -8.73 -20.72
C PRO A 27 -25.93 -7.41 -19.96
N LEU A 28 -25.78 -7.52 -18.63
CA LEU A 28 -25.47 -6.41 -17.73
C LEU A 28 -24.01 -6.45 -17.30
N ILE A 29 -23.28 -5.40 -17.63
CA ILE A 29 -21.90 -5.17 -17.17
C ILE A 29 -21.92 -4.17 -16.02
N VAL A 30 -21.40 -4.55 -14.86
CA VAL A 30 -21.25 -3.68 -13.69
C VAL A 30 -19.80 -3.24 -13.60
N LEU A 31 -19.53 -1.95 -13.78
CA LEU A 31 -18.20 -1.35 -13.71
C LEU A 31 -17.98 -0.69 -12.35
N ILE A 32 -16.90 -1.07 -11.65
CA ILE A 32 -16.58 -0.56 -10.31
C ILE A 32 -15.22 0.12 -10.34
N HIS A 33 -15.20 1.43 -10.07
CA HIS A 33 -13.96 2.22 -10.04
C HIS A 33 -13.08 1.91 -8.82
N GLY A 34 -11.86 2.44 -8.81
CA GLY A 34 -10.87 2.27 -7.75
C GLY A 34 -10.88 3.37 -6.67
N TYR A 35 -9.78 3.42 -5.91
CA TYR A 35 -9.48 4.52 -4.99
C TYR A 35 -9.40 5.86 -5.73
N THR A 36 -9.85 6.95 -5.11
CA THR A 36 -10.00 8.32 -5.66
C THR A 36 -10.87 8.46 -6.93
N GLY A 37 -11.34 7.35 -7.50
CA GLY A 37 -12.18 7.33 -8.69
C GLY A 37 -13.62 7.77 -8.44
N HIS A 38 -14.36 7.88 -9.53
CA HIS A 38 -15.80 8.11 -9.60
C HIS A 38 -16.33 7.47 -10.90
N ARG A 39 -17.62 7.65 -11.22
CA ARG A 39 -18.26 7.03 -12.40
C ARG A 39 -17.62 7.31 -13.77
N ASP A 40 -16.81 8.36 -13.89
CA ASP A 40 -16.15 8.76 -15.13
C ASP A 40 -14.62 8.55 -15.08
N TYR A 41 -14.13 7.86 -14.04
CA TYR A 41 -12.74 7.40 -13.92
C TYR A 41 -12.63 5.91 -14.24
N ALA A 42 -11.39 5.44 -14.40
CA ALA A 42 -11.08 4.03 -14.65
C ALA A 42 -11.89 3.09 -13.73
N PRO A 43 -12.56 2.07 -14.29
CA PRO A 43 -12.37 1.56 -15.65
C PRO A 43 -13.38 2.12 -16.69
N ASN A 44 -14.27 3.02 -16.28
CA ASN A 44 -15.40 3.49 -17.10
C ASN A 44 -15.03 4.15 -18.44
N PRO A 45 -14.09 5.13 -18.49
CA PRO A 45 -13.85 5.89 -19.72
C PRO A 45 -13.24 5.06 -20.85
N THR A 46 -12.64 3.91 -20.55
CA THR A 46 -12.07 3.00 -21.57
C THR A 46 -13.01 1.84 -21.89
N ILE A 47 -13.60 1.20 -20.89
CA ILE A 47 -14.39 -0.03 -21.10
C ILE A 47 -15.81 0.27 -21.62
N ARG A 48 -16.47 1.31 -21.11
CA ARG A 48 -17.84 1.69 -21.52
C ARG A 48 -17.95 1.95 -23.03
N PRO A 49 -17.11 2.82 -23.65
CA PRO A 49 -17.17 3.04 -25.09
C PRO A 49 -16.79 1.78 -25.89
N ALA A 50 -15.85 0.97 -25.41
CA ALA A 50 -15.45 -0.26 -26.09
C ALA A 50 -16.60 -1.28 -26.20
N TYR A 51 -17.40 -1.46 -25.15
CA TYR A 51 -18.60 -2.31 -25.24
C TYR A 51 -19.64 -1.75 -26.22
N PHE A 52 -19.92 -0.45 -26.17
CA PHE A 52 -20.91 0.16 -27.08
C PHE A 52 -20.45 0.21 -28.54
N ALA A 53 -19.14 0.19 -28.79
CA ALA A 53 -18.61 0.02 -30.14
C ALA A 53 -18.74 -1.42 -30.65
N TYR A 54 -18.80 -2.41 -29.74
CA TYR A 54 -18.88 -3.82 -30.07
C TYR A 54 -20.32 -4.31 -30.28
N ASP A 55 -21.24 -4.04 -29.35
CA ASP A 55 -22.66 -4.37 -29.44
C ASP A 55 -23.48 -3.56 -28.41
N GLU A 56 -24.78 -3.79 -28.35
CA GLU A 56 -25.66 -3.23 -27.31
C GLU A 56 -25.52 -4.01 -25.99
N PHE A 57 -25.22 -3.28 -24.91
CA PHE A 57 -25.12 -3.81 -23.55
C PHE A 57 -25.85 -2.91 -22.55
N ASN A 58 -26.27 -3.49 -21.43
CA ASN A 58 -26.62 -2.72 -20.24
C ASN A 58 -25.35 -2.49 -19.42
N ILE A 59 -25.03 -1.25 -19.07
CA ILE A 59 -23.81 -0.93 -18.28
C ILE A 59 -24.18 -0.07 -17.07
N ILE A 60 -23.80 -0.53 -15.87
CA ILE A 60 -23.94 0.22 -14.61
C ILE A 60 -22.56 0.62 -14.11
N SER A 61 -22.35 1.92 -13.90
CA SER A 61 -21.15 2.44 -13.23
C SER A 61 -21.45 2.63 -11.73
N VAL A 62 -20.80 1.86 -10.87
CA VAL A 62 -20.92 2.01 -9.41
C VAL A 62 -20.06 3.19 -8.96
N ASP A 63 -20.69 4.25 -8.49
CA ASP A 63 -20.01 5.44 -7.95
C ASP A 63 -20.04 5.46 -6.42
N TYR A 64 -18.87 5.29 -5.81
CA TYR A 64 -18.67 5.39 -4.37
C TYR A 64 -17.58 6.41 -4.02
N ASN A 65 -17.35 7.40 -4.89
CA ASN A 65 -16.33 8.43 -4.70
C ASN A 65 -16.30 9.05 -3.29
N PRO A 66 -17.43 9.44 -2.66
CA PRO A 66 -17.41 10.00 -1.31
C PRO A 66 -16.84 9.07 -0.23
N LEU A 67 -16.83 7.76 -0.49
CA LEU A 67 -16.30 6.73 0.41
C LEU A 67 -14.83 6.37 0.11
N ALA A 68 -14.25 6.90 -0.97
CA ALA A 68 -12.92 6.54 -1.48
C ALA A 68 -12.02 7.75 -1.79
N LEU A 69 -12.27 8.90 -1.16
CA LEU A 69 -11.50 10.14 -1.33
C LEU A 69 -10.06 10.01 -0.82
N GLU A 70 -9.15 10.77 -1.43
CA GLU A 70 -7.82 10.99 -0.85
C GLU A 70 -7.87 11.91 0.37
N PRO A 71 -6.97 11.74 1.37
CA PRO A 71 -5.93 10.71 1.52
C PRO A 71 -6.42 9.45 2.27
N CYS A 72 -7.72 9.13 2.23
CA CYS A 72 -8.40 8.20 3.13
C CYS A 72 -8.29 6.72 2.72
N TYR A 73 -7.14 6.22 2.29
CA TYR A 73 -7.03 4.86 1.70
C TYR A 73 -7.54 3.74 2.62
N LEU A 74 -7.10 3.72 3.88
CA LEU A 74 -7.56 2.72 4.85
C LEU A 74 -9.08 2.76 5.05
N GLN A 75 -9.64 3.96 5.15
CA GLN A 75 -11.08 4.11 5.33
C GLN A 75 -11.83 3.67 4.07
N ALA A 76 -11.28 3.96 2.89
CA ALA A 76 -11.80 3.44 1.62
C ALA A 76 -11.87 1.91 1.64
N VAL A 77 -10.79 1.23 2.08
CA VAL A 77 -10.77 -0.23 2.27
C VAL A 77 -11.84 -0.69 3.26
N ARG A 78 -11.99 -0.02 4.42
CA ARG A 78 -13.03 -0.35 5.41
C ARG A 78 -14.45 -0.08 4.93
N ASN A 79 -14.63 0.81 3.96
CA ASN A 79 -15.93 1.13 3.38
C ASN A 79 -16.36 0.13 2.30
N LEU A 80 -15.43 -0.67 1.74
CA LEU A 80 -15.76 -1.58 0.63
C LEU A 80 -16.86 -2.61 0.95
N PRO A 81 -16.95 -3.20 2.15
CA PRO A 81 -18.08 -4.07 2.50
C PRO A 81 -19.44 -3.37 2.37
N THR A 82 -19.52 -2.07 2.70
CA THR A 82 -20.73 -1.27 2.51
C THR A 82 -21.04 -1.06 1.03
N VAL A 83 -20.02 -0.73 0.22
CA VAL A 83 -20.18 -0.58 -1.24
C VAL A 83 -20.67 -1.89 -1.86
N ALA A 84 -20.02 -3.00 -1.52
CA ALA A 84 -20.38 -4.33 -1.99
C ALA A 84 -21.81 -4.73 -1.61
N ASN A 85 -22.22 -4.48 -0.35
CA ASN A 85 -23.58 -4.76 0.11
C ASN A 85 -24.62 -3.91 -0.64
N CYS A 86 -24.37 -2.60 -0.82
CA CYS A 86 -25.28 -1.74 -1.59
C CYS A 86 -25.39 -2.18 -3.06
N THR A 87 -24.27 -2.57 -3.69
CA THR A 87 -24.28 -3.11 -5.05
C THR A 87 -25.05 -4.43 -5.12
N ALA A 88 -24.82 -5.36 -4.17
CA ALA A 88 -25.54 -6.63 -4.10
C ALA A 88 -27.06 -6.43 -3.96
N GLN A 89 -27.52 -5.48 -3.14
CA GLN A 89 -28.94 -5.15 -3.01
C GLN A 89 -29.56 -4.66 -4.31
N LEU A 90 -28.85 -3.84 -5.09
CA LEU A 90 -29.30 -3.42 -6.42
C LEU A 90 -29.40 -4.61 -7.38
N LEU A 91 -28.41 -5.50 -7.38
CA LEU A 91 -28.41 -6.69 -8.25
C LEU A 91 -29.54 -7.66 -7.85
N ASP A 92 -29.74 -7.92 -6.56
CA ASP A 92 -30.86 -8.73 -6.07
C ASP A 92 -32.21 -8.14 -6.52
N PHE A 93 -32.36 -6.81 -6.50
CA PHE A 93 -33.58 -6.13 -6.97
C PHE A 93 -33.78 -6.27 -8.49
N ILE A 94 -32.73 -6.10 -9.28
CA ILE A 94 -32.77 -6.28 -10.74
C ILE A 94 -33.17 -7.71 -11.10
N ILE A 95 -32.61 -8.71 -10.40
CA ILE A 95 -32.89 -10.13 -10.64
C ILE A 95 -34.31 -10.49 -10.19
N SER A 96 -34.72 -10.09 -8.98
CA SER A 96 -36.07 -10.41 -8.47
C SER A 96 -37.19 -9.68 -9.21
N SER A 97 -36.89 -8.58 -9.89
CA SER A 97 -37.83 -7.85 -10.76
C SER A 97 -37.86 -8.37 -12.20
N ASP A 98 -37.16 -9.47 -12.51
CA ASP A 98 -37.11 -10.08 -13.85
C ASP A 98 -36.62 -9.10 -14.94
N ILE A 99 -35.70 -8.20 -14.58
CA ILE A 99 -35.12 -7.21 -15.49
C ILE A 99 -33.94 -7.85 -16.25
N ILE A 100 -32.97 -8.40 -15.51
CA ILE A 100 -31.81 -9.13 -16.04
C ILE A 100 -31.63 -10.40 -15.20
N PRO A 101 -31.51 -11.59 -15.81
CA PRO A 101 -31.26 -12.82 -15.06
C PRO A 101 -29.83 -12.84 -14.50
N LEU A 102 -29.63 -13.51 -13.35
CA LEU A 102 -28.32 -13.64 -12.69
C LEU A 102 -27.20 -14.09 -13.64
N ASP A 103 -27.55 -14.99 -14.57
CA ASP A 103 -26.67 -15.58 -15.56
C ASP A 103 -26.08 -14.58 -16.56
N ASP A 104 -26.74 -13.43 -16.75
CA ASP A 104 -26.36 -12.41 -17.72
C ASP A 104 -25.63 -11.22 -17.05
N ILE A 105 -25.26 -11.34 -15.77
CA ILE A 105 -24.55 -10.31 -15.01
C ILE A 105 -23.04 -10.60 -14.96
N HIS A 106 -22.25 -9.62 -15.37
CA HIS A 106 -20.79 -9.63 -15.27
C HIS A 106 -20.29 -8.41 -14.49
N VAL A 107 -19.58 -8.64 -13.39
CA VAL A 107 -18.94 -7.58 -12.61
C VAL A 107 -17.48 -7.39 -13.02
N VAL A 108 -17.08 -6.16 -13.30
CA VAL A 108 -15.72 -5.76 -13.67
C VAL A 108 -15.25 -4.64 -12.75
N GLY A 109 -14.23 -4.92 -11.94
CA GLY A 109 -13.73 -3.97 -10.95
C GLY A 109 -12.26 -3.65 -11.16
N PHE A 110 -11.91 -2.38 -10.98
CA PHE A 110 -10.52 -1.90 -11.06
C PHE A 110 -9.98 -1.50 -9.68
N SER A 111 -8.73 -1.87 -9.36
CA SER A 111 -8.05 -1.45 -8.12
C SER A 111 -8.85 -1.88 -6.85
N LEU A 112 -9.27 -0.95 -5.99
CA LEU A 112 -10.20 -1.23 -4.89
C LEU A 112 -11.52 -1.80 -5.40
N GLY A 113 -12.02 -1.36 -6.56
CA GLY A 113 -13.21 -1.91 -7.20
C GLY A 113 -13.06 -3.39 -7.59
N GLY A 114 -11.84 -3.83 -7.92
CA GLY A 114 -11.54 -5.24 -8.15
C GLY A 114 -11.73 -6.08 -6.90
N GLN A 115 -11.29 -5.57 -5.74
CA GLN A 115 -11.53 -6.20 -4.44
C GLN A 115 -13.02 -6.18 -4.07
N THR A 116 -13.69 -5.04 -4.27
CA THR A 116 -15.14 -4.88 -4.06
C THR A 116 -15.96 -5.86 -4.88
N SER A 117 -15.52 -6.18 -6.10
CA SER A 117 -16.23 -7.11 -6.99
C SER A 117 -16.38 -8.49 -6.37
N GLY A 118 -15.33 -8.99 -5.69
CA GLY A 118 -15.40 -10.24 -4.93
C GLY A 118 -16.34 -10.14 -3.74
N MET A 119 -16.19 -9.06 -2.95
CA MET A 119 -17.02 -8.84 -1.75
C MET A 119 -18.53 -8.79 -2.04
N ILE A 120 -18.96 -8.43 -3.25
CA ILE A 120 -20.39 -8.45 -3.64
C ILE A 120 -20.99 -9.85 -3.46
N ALA A 121 -20.22 -10.90 -3.75
CA ALA A 121 -20.67 -12.29 -3.64
C ALA A 121 -21.08 -12.66 -2.20
N ASN A 122 -20.48 -12.02 -1.19
CA ASN A 122 -20.81 -12.26 0.22
C ASN A 122 -22.21 -11.75 0.61
N TYR A 123 -22.78 -10.83 -0.17
CA TYR A 123 -24.06 -10.18 0.12
C TYR A 123 -25.17 -10.55 -0.86
N LEU A 124 -24.83 -11.09 -2.03
CA LEU A 124 -25.80 -11.42 -3.09
C LEU A 124 -26.66 -12.63 -2.68
N ARG A 125 -27.97 -12.43 -2.61
CA ARG A 125 -28.91 -13.50 -2.18
C ARG A 125 -29.44 -14.31 -3.35
N ALA A 126 -29.49 -13.72 -4.54
CA ALA A 126 -30.00 -14.37 -5.74
C ALA A 126 -29.20 -15.60 -6.17
N GLY A 127 -27.95 -15.73 -5.71
CA GLY A 127 -27.08 -16.87 -6.02
C GLY A 127 -25.65 -16.42 -6.27
N ARG A 128 -24.92 -17.22 -7.04
CA ARG A 128 -23.52 -16.97 -7.37
C ARG A 128 -23.40 -16.31 -8.75
N LEU A 129 -22.64 -15.22 -8.84
CA LEU A 129 -22.38 -14.54 -10.10
C LEU A 129 -21.71 -15.48 -11.11
N LYS A 130 -22.06 -15.38 -12.40
CA LYS A 130 -21.36 -16.15 -13.44
C LYS A 130 -19.93 -15.70 -13.65
N ARG A 131 -19.69 -14.39 -13.62
CA ARG A 131 -18.37 -13.87 -13.98
C ARG A 131 -17.99 -12.63 -13.18
N ILE A 132 -16.75 -12.65 -12.69
CA ILE A 132 -16.04 -11.48 -12.17
C ILE A 132 -14.73 -11.29 -12.94
N THR A 133 -14.44 -10.05 -13.32
CA THR A 133 -13.11 -9.63 -13.79
C THR A 133 -12.49 -8.66 -12.79
N GLY A 134 -11.35 -9.03 -12.20
CA GLY A 134 -10.49 -8.12 -11.44
C GLY A 134 -9.44 -7.48 -12.32
N LEU A 135 -9.44 -6.15 -12.42
CA LEU A 135 -8.44 -5.38 -13.16
C LEU A 135 -7.46 -4.77 -12.17
N ASP A 136 -6.25 -5.32 -12.16
CA ASP A 136 -5.15 -5.02 -11.24
C ASP A 136 -5.63 -4.78 -9.79
N PRO A 137 -6.24 -5.78 -9.12
CA PRO A 137 -6.84 -5.60 -7.80
C PRO A 137 -5.83 -5.05 -6.80
N ALA A 138 -6.26 -4.11 -5.96
CA ALA A 138 -5.33 -3.38 -5.09
C ALA A 138 -4.62 -4.30 -4.09
N LYS A 139 -3.32 -4.07 -3.87
CA LYS A 139 -2.46 -4.79 -2.92
C LYS A 139 -2.61 -4.32 -1.48
N PRO A 140 -2.47 -3.01 -1.15
CA PRO A 140 -2.34 -2.60 0.23
C PRO A 140 -3.58 -3.01 1.04
N LEU A 141 -3.35 -3.67 2.18
CA LEU A 141 -4.39 -4.21 3.08
C LEU A 141 -5.16 -5.45 2.58
N PHE A 142 -4.93 -5.94 1.36
CA PHE A 142 -5.61 -7.12 0.81
C PHE A 142 -4.75 -8.38 0.72
N VAL A 143 -3.42 -8.25 0.71
CA VAL A 143 -2.49 -9.40 0.60
C VAL A 143 -2.80 -10.49 1.63
N PHE A 144 -3.18 -10.10 2.85
CA PHE A 144 -3.48 -10.99 3.98
C PHE A 144 -4.93 -10.96 4.43
N ALA A 145 -5.80 -10.27 3.69
CA ALA A 145 -7.22 -10.34 3.94
C ALA A 145 -7.70 -11.80 3.78
N SER A 146 -8.61 -12.23 4.66
CA SER A 146 -9.38 -13.46 4.45
C SER A 146 -10.18 -13.33 3.16
N ASN A 147 -10.55 -14.45 2.55
CA ASN A 147 -11.29 -14.48 1.28
C ASN A 147 -12.60 -13.67 1.35
N GLU A 148 -13.23 -13.54 2.52
CA GLU A 148 -14.42 -12.68 2.70
C GLU A 148 -14.16 -11.17 2.48
N TYR A 149 -12.89 -10.73 2.53
CA TYR A 149 -12.48 -9.33 2.43
C TYR A 149 -11.57 -9.05 1.23
N LYS A 150 -11.47 -9.97 0.26
CA LYS A 150 -10.71 -9.75 -0.98
C LYS A 150 -11.30 -10.55 -2.12
N LEU A 151 -10.95 -10.18 -3.35
CA LEU A 151 -11.26 -10.98 -4.51
C LEU A 151 -10.57 -12.35 -4.42
N ASP A 152 -11.38 -13.39 -4.59
CA ASP A 152 -10.94 -14.77 -4.66
C ASP A 152 -11.76 -15.59 -5.67
N GLN A 153 -11.23 -16.75 -6.07
CA GLN A 153 -11.86 -17.60 -7.09
C GLN A 153 -13.27 -18.07 -6.69
N THR A 154 -13.62 -18.12 -5.40
CA THR A 154 -14.93 -18.61 -4.94
C THR A 154 -16.07 -17.61 -5.13
N ASP A 155 -15.75 -16.35 -5.41
CA ASP A 155 -16.73 -15.25 -5.52
C ASP A 155 -17.68 -15.37 -6.73
N ALA A 156 -17.31 -16.16 -7.76
CA ALA A 156 -18.13 -16.38 -8.94
C ALA A 156 -17.93 -17.78 -9.53
N GLU A 157 -18.75 -18.14 -10.52
CA GLU A 157 -18.54 -19.33 -11.33
C GLU A 157 -17.22 -19.29 -12.09
N PHE A 158 -16.86 -18.09 -12.56
CA PHE A 158 -15.57 -17.82 -13.17
C PHE A 158 -15.03 -16.47 -12.71
N VAL A 159 -13.76 -16.44 -12.32
CA VAL A 159 -13.06 -15.22 -11.88
C VAL A 159 -11.78 -15.13 -12.70
N GLN A 160 -11.63 -14.07 -13.49
CA GLN A 160 -10.36 -13.75 -14.13
C GLN A 160 -9.74 -12.50 -13.52
N VAL A 161 -8.42 -12.46 -13.50
CA VAL A 161 -7.66 -11.32 -12.97
C VAL A 161 -6.60 -10.91 -13.96
N ILE A 162 -6.46 -9.62 -14.23
CA ILE A 162 -5.43 -9.04 -15.10
C ILE A 162 -4.49 -8.21 -14.23
N HIS A 163 -3.23 -8.61 -14.17
CA HIS A 163 -2.17 -8.02 -13.36
C HIS A 163 -1.22 -7.20 -14.22
N THR A 164 -1.04 -5.92 -13.89
CA THR A 164 -0.21 -4.97 -14.63
C THR A 164 0.76 -4.17 -13.76
N ASP A 165 0.56 -4.10 -12.43
CA ASP A 165 1.41 -3.35 -11.49
C ASP A 165 1.64 -4.06 -10.13
N VAL A 166 2.04 -5.34 -10.18
CA VAL A 166 2.11 -6.25 -9.02
C VAL A 166 3.09 -5.86 -7.91
N PHE A 167 4.02 -4.93 -8.20
CA PHE A 167 5.01 -4.47 -7.22
C PHE A 167 4.69 -3.12 -6.59
N GLN A 168 3.87 -2.27 -7.23
CA GLN A 168 3.47 -1.00 -6.64
C GLN A 168 2.04 -1.08 -6.09
N ARG A 169 1.01 -0.97 -6.92
CA ARG A 169 -0.40 -0.85 -6.49
C ARG A 169 -1.19 -2.15 -6.56
N GLY A 170 -0.93 -3.01 -7.55
CA GLY A 170 -1.63 -4.28 -7.78
C GLY A 170 -1.11 -5.42 -6.92
N ILE A 171 -1.98 -6.39 -6.60
CA ILE A 171 -1.63 -7.58 -5.82
C ILE A 171 -0.92 -8.62 -6.69
N LEU A 172 0.23 -9.14 -6.27
CA LEU A 172 0.94 -10.21 -7.00
C LEU A 172 0.23 -11.56 -6.91
N HIS A 173 -0.40 -11.86 -5.76
CA HIS A 173 -0.97 -13.17 -5.50
C HIS A 173 -2.12 -13.49 -6.47
N PRO A 174 -2.19 -14.73 -6.98
CA PRO A 174 -3.30 -15.16 -7.81
C PRO A 174 -4.62 -15.12 -7.02
N SER A 175 -5.63 -14.46 -7.58
CA SER A 175 -6.95 -14.28 -6.97
C SER A 175 -8.07 -14.91 -7.78
N GLY A 176 -7.82 -15.41 -9.00
CA GLY A 176 -8.85 -15.93 -9.89
C GLY A 176 -8.81 -17.44 -10.12
N HIS A 177 -9.75 -17.89 -10.94
CA HIS A 177 -9.63 -19.12 -11.72
C HIS A 177 -8.57 -18.96 -12.82
N THR A 178 -8.36 -17.75 -13.33
CA THR A 178 -7.27 -17.49 -14.28
C THR A 178 -6.67 -16.12 -14.00
N ASP A 179 -5.35 -16.08 -13.82
CA ASP A 179 -4.59 -14.87 -13.54
C ASP A 179 -3.64 -14.59 -14.69
N PHE A 180 -3.82 -13.46 -15.35
CA PHE A 180 -3.00 -12.99 -16.47
C PHE A 180 -1.98 -11.96 -15.99
N TYR A 181 -0.69 -12.23 -16.18
CA TYR A 181 0.38 -11.30 -15.87
C TYR A 181 0.94 -10.71 -17.17
N VAL A 182 0.45 -9.52 -17.53
CA VAL A 182 0.82 -8.83 -18.77
C VAL A 182 2.21 -8.25 -18.61
N ASN A 183 3.15 -8.62 -19.49
CA ASN A 183 4.57 -8.27 -19.37
C ASN A 183 5.16 -8.66 -18.01
N GLY A 184 4.70 -9.78 -17.44
CA GLY A 184 5.05 -10.21 -16.08
C GLY A 184 4.35 -9.44 -14.96
N GLY A 185 3.49 -8.48 -15.29
CA GLY A 185 2.75 -7.65 -14.34
C GLY A 185 3.57 -6.53 -13.70
N VAL A 186 4.75 -6.20 -14.24
CA VAL A 186 5.73 -5.33 -13.56
C VAL A 186 5.84 -3.94 -14.19
N VAL A 187 6.23 -3.89 -15.46
CA VAL A 187 6.35 -2.64 -16.23
C VAL A 187 5.63 -2.86 -17.55
N GLN A 188 4.73 -1.95 -17.86
CA GLN A 188 3.99 -1.97 -19.10
C GLN A 188 4.64 -1.02 -20.13
N PRO A 189 4.55 -1.36 -21.43
CA PRO A 189 4.98 -0.49 -22.51
C PRO A 189 4.46 0.94 -22.35
N GLY A 190 5.31 1.94 -22.58
CA GLY A 190 4.93 3.36 -22.46
C GLY A 190 4.84 3.92 -21.04
N CYS A 191 5.16 3.15 -20.00
CA CYS A 191 5.14 3.59 -18.60
C CYS A 191 6.55 3.83 -18.00
N ASP A 192 7.49 4.39 -18.77
CA ASP A 192 8.87 4.59 -18.32
C ASP A 192 9.07 5.76 -17.32
N ALA A 193 10.14 5.69 -16.52
CA ALA A 193 10.44 6.65 -15.46
C ALA A 193 10.86 8.04 -15.97
N THR A 194 11.15 8.17 -17.26
CA THR A 194 11.60 9.41 -17.89
C THR A 194 10.47 10.32 -18.34
N THR A 195 9.25 9.82 -18.45
CA THR A 195 8.13 10.56 -19.04
C THR A 195 6.98 10.89 -18.10
N MET A 196 6.84 10.24 -16.94
CA MET A 196 5.73 10.54 -16.01
C MET A 196 6.13 10.46 -14.52
N MET A 197 5.49 11.34 -13.71
CA MET A 197 5.73 11.52 -12.28
C MET A 197 5.25 10.36 -11.38
N THR A 198 4.76 9.24 -11.92
CA THR A 198 4.31 8.05 -11.17
C THR A 198 4.26 6.79 -12.08
N THR A 199 5.38 6.09 -12.29
CA THR A 199 5.42 4.86 -13.13
C THR A 199 4.35 3.81 -12.75
N GLY A 200 4.05 3.63 -11.46
CA GLY A 200 3.01 2.71 -10.99
C GLY A 200 1.59 3.15 -11.33
N GLU A 201 1.29 4.44 -11.41
CA GLU A 201 -0.03 4.89 -11.82
C GLU A 201 -0.31 4.55 -13.30
N CYS A 202 0.69 4.73 -14.15
CA CYS A 202 0.60 4.30 -15.55
C CYS A 202 0.42 2.78 -15.66
N ASN A 203 1.29 1.98 -15.02
CA ASN A 203 1.19 0.52 -15.06
C ASN A 203 -0.16 0.01 -14.54
N HIS A 204 -0.68 0.60 -13.47
CA HIS A 204 -1.96 0.25 -12.87
C HIS A 204 -3.12 0.49 -13.85
N ASN A 205 -3.14 1.65 -14.52
CA ASN A 205 -4.19 2.00 -15.48
C ASN A 205 -4.15 1.21 -16.80
N ARG A 206 -3.08 0.45 -17.09
CA ARG A 206 -3.05 -0.42 -18.27
C ARG A 206 -4.02 -1.60 -18.21
N ALA A 207 -4.36 -2.11 -17.02
CA ALA A 207 -5.31 -3.23 -16.91
C ALA A 207 -6.69 -2.93 -17.54
N PRO A 208 -7.37 -1.81 -17.23
CA PRO A 208 -8.61 -1.46 -17.91
C PRO A 208 -8.45 -1.13 -19.40
N GLU A 209 -7.30 -0.62 -19.83
CA GLU A 209 -7.01 -0.39 -21.27
C GLU A 209 -6.91 -1.71 -22.04
N TYR A 210 -6.11 -2.67 -21.56
CA TYR A 210 -5.98 -3.98 -22.19
C TYR A 210 -7.31 -4.74 -22.19
N TYR A 211 -8.09 -4.62 -21.11
CA TYR A 211 -9.43 -5.19 -21.10
C TYR A 211 -10.34 -4.54 -22.15
N ALA A 212 -10.35 -3.21 -22.27
CA ALA A 212 -11.16 -2.51 -23.24
C ALA A 212 -10.81 -2.94 -24.68
N GLU A 213 -9.52 -3.01 -25.01
CA GLU A 213 -9.05 -3.47 -26.33
C GLU A 213 -9.46 -4.93 -26.60
N SER A 214 -9.46 -5.78 -25.56
CA SER A 214 -9.82 -7.19 -25.70
C SER A 214 -11.27 -7.43 -26.12
N ILE A 215 -12.16 -6.44 -25.98
CA ILE A 215 -13.59 -6.56 -26.32
C ILE A 215 -13.76 -6.69 -27.84
N GLY A 216 -13.07 -5.85 -28.62
CA GLY A 216 -13.23 -5.76 -30.07
C GLY A 216 -12.05 -6.28 -30.89
N THR A 217 -10.98 -6.78 -30.26
CA THR A 217 -9.78 -7.23 -30.97
C THR A 217 -10.04 -8.45 -31.85
N GLU A 218 -9.58 -8.41 -33.10
CA GLU A 218 -9.57 -9.57 -34.01
C GLU A 218 -8.35 -10.47 -33.80
N VAL A 219 -7.27 -9.92 -33.24
CA VAL A 219 -6.01 -10.63 -33.04
C VAL A 219 -6.03 -11.41 -31.72
N GLY A 220 -6.63 -10.86 -30.66
CA GLY A 220 -6.70 -11.50 -29.35
C GLY A 220 -5.41 -11.37 -28.53
N PHE A 221 -5.56 -11.38 -27.20
CA PHE A 221 -4.44 -11.35 -26.25
C PHE A 221 -4.19 -12.75 -25.69
N TYR A 222 -3.21 -13.47 -26.21
CA TYR A 222 -2.98 -14.86 -25.82
C TYR A 222 -1.90 -15.00 -24.75
N GLY A 223 -2.29 -15.52 -23.59
CA GLY A 223 -1.38 -15.89 -22.50
C GLY A 223 -1.08 -17.38 -22.49
N TYR A 224 0.19 -17.74 -22.27
CA TYR A 224 0.62 -19.12 -22.09
C TYR A 224 0.76 -19.48 -20.61
N ARG A 225 0.51 -20.75 -20.27
CA ARG A 225 0.61 -21.22 -18.89
C ARG A 225 2.07 -21.24 -18.42
N CYS A 226 2.30 -20.79 -17.19
CA CYS A 226 3.51 -21.09 -16.45
C CYS A 226 3.13 -21.54 -15.03
N ALA A 227 3.89 -22.46 -14.43
CA ALA A 227 3.52 -23.03 -13.13
C ALA A 227 3.58 -22.00 -12.00
N HIS A 228 4.54 -21.06 -12.09
CA HIS A 228 4.72 -20.01 -11.10
C HIS A 228 5.22 -18.72 -11.76
N TRP A 229 4.87 -17.58 -11.16
CA TRP A 229 5.31 -16.26 -11.62
C TRP A 229 6.84 -16.13 -11.71
N TYR A 230 7.59 -16.65 -10.74
CA TYR A 230 9.05 -16.57 -10.75
C TYR A 230 9.70 -17.37 -11.90
N LEU A 231 9.09 -18.48 -12.34
CA LEU A 231 9.59 -19.27 -13.47
C LEU A 231 9.47 -18.51 -14.80
N TYR A 232 8.43 -17.68 -14.95
CA TYR A 232 8.30 -16.77 -16.09
C TYR A 232 9.42 -15.72 -16.06
N MET A 233 9.65 -15.10 -14.90
CA MET A 233 10.68 -14.06 -14.76
C MET A 233 12.10 -14.58 -15.02
N LEU A 234 12.37 -15.84 -14.66
CA LEU A 234 13.65 -16.50 -14.96
C LEU A 234 13.81 -16.92 -16.44
N GLY A 235 12.79 -16.69 -17.28
CA GLY A 235 12.80 -17.08 -18.69
C GLY A 235 12.76 -18.59 -18.93
N ILE A 236 12.36 -19.37 -17.90
CA ILE A 236 12.23 -20.83 -17.95
C ILE A 236 10.99 -21.21 -18.76
N CYS A 237 9.87 -20.52 -18.50
CA CYS A 237 8.67 -20.66 -19.31
C CYS A 237 8.84 -19.84 -20.61
N ARG A 238 9.07 -20.52 -21.72
CA ARG A 238 9.11 -19.91 -23.06
C ARG A 238 7.83 -20.33 -23.78
N GLY A 239 6.88 -19.40 -23.91
CA GLY A 239 5.64 -19.64 -24.65
C GLY A 239 5.89 -20.02 -26.12
N GLY A 240 4.93 -20.69 -26.74
CA GLY A 240 4.97 -21.11 -28.15
C GLY A 240 5.29 -22.59 -28.36
N GLY A 241 5.27 -23.42 -27.31
CA GLY A 241 5.38 -24.87 -27.43
C GLY A 241 4.09 -25.52 -27.95
N PRO A 242 4.16 -26.65 -28.69
CA PRO A 242 2.98 -27.33 -29.23
C PRO A 242 2.02 -27.91 -28.17
N ASN A 243 2.45 -27.96 -26.89
CA ASN A 243 1.64 -28.41 -25.76
C ASN A 243 1.25 -27.26 -24.80
N ASP A 244 1.50 -26.00 -25.19
CA ASP A 244 1.21 -24.88 -24.30
C ASP A 244 -0.30 -24.71 -24.15
N GLN A 245 -0.75 -24.70 -22.90
CA GLN A 245 -2.12 -24.32 -22.60
C GLN A 245 -2.25 -22.80 -22.78
N ILE A 246 -2.73 -22.37 -23.93
CA ILE A 246 -2.96 -20.98 -24.28
C ILE A 246 -4.37 -20.56 -23.82
N ALA A 247 -4.53 -19.31 -23.38
CA ALA A 247 -5.83 -18.73 -23.09
C ALA A 247 -5.88 -17.30 -23.61
N ILE A 248 -7.01 -16.93 -24.22
CA ILE A 248 -7.30 -15.54 -24.55
C ILE A 248 -7.61 -14.78 -23.26
N MET A 249 -6.99 -13.62 -23.08
CA MET A 249 -7.19 -12.69 -21.97
C MET A 249 -8.29 -11.69 -22.32
N GLY A 250 -9.09 -11.31 -21.32
CA GLY A 250 -10.01 -10.18 -21.41
C GLY A 250 -11.48 -10.60 -21.56
N ALA A 251 -12.24 -9.89 -22.39
CA ALA A 251 -13.69 -10.10 -22.51
C ALA A 251 -14.06 -11.52 -22.96
N HIS A 252 -13.27 -12.10 -23.88
CA HIS A 252 -13.55 -13.39 -24.51
C HIS A 252 -12.97 -14.61 -23.79
N THR A 253 -12.37 -14.46 -22.60
CA THR A 253 -11.83 -15.59 -21.81
C THR A 253 -12.93 -16.64 -21.55
N PRO A 254 -12.72 -17.93 -21.83
CA PRO A 254 -13.74 -18.95 -21.57
C PRO A 254 -13.98 -19.19 -20.07
N ASN A 255 -15.25 -19.31 -19.67
CA ASN A 255 -15.63 -19.54 -18.26
C ASN A 255 -15.25 -20.95 -17.73
N THR A 256 -14.84 -21.87 -18.61
CA THR A 256 -14.43 -23.25 -18.25
C THR A 256 -12.98 -23.36 -17.80
N MET A 257 -12.23 -22.26 -17.86
CA MET A 257 -10.83 -22.23 -17.47
C MET A 257 -10.66 -22.46 -15.97
N GLN A 258 -9.70 -23.32 -15.60
CA GLN A 258 -9.37 -23.63 -14.20
C GLN A 258 -8.08 -22.93 -13.76
N LYS A 259 -7.83 -22.96 -12.43
CA LYS A 259 -6.75 -22.26 -11.73
C LYS A 259 -5.40 -22.36 -12.45
N THR A 260 -5.10 -21.33 -13.23
CA THR A 260 -3.90 -21.27 -14.06
C THR A 260 -3.31 -19.86 -14.09
N LEU A 261 -1.99 -19.78 -14.04
CA LEU A 261 -1.25 -18.55 -14.26
C LEU A 261 -0.90 -18.45 -15.73
N LYS A 262 -1.26 -17.33 -16.34
CA LYS A 262 -1.07 -17.05 -17.76
C LYS A 262 -0.17 -15.84 -17.91
N PHE A 263 0.76 -15.92 -18.85
CA PHE A 263 1.73 -14.87 -19.10
C PHE A 263 1.70 -14.51 -20.58
N LEU A 264 1.75 -13.22 -20.87
CA LEU A 264 1.76 -12.67 -22.21
C LEU A 264 2.66 -11.45 -22.26
N LYS A 265 3.21 -11.18 -23.45
CA LYS A 265 3.95 -9.95 -23.73
C LYS A 265 3.15 -9.09 -24.69
N ILE A 266 3.14 -7.80 -24.45
CA ILE A 266 2.55 -6.77 -25.32
C ILE A 266 3.65 -5.74 -25.55
N ASP A 267 3.88 -5.36 -26.81
CA ASP A 267 4.89 -4.37 -27.18
C ASP A 267 4.28 -2.97 -27.40
N ILE A 268 5.12 -1.92 -27.48
CA ILE A 268 4.67 -0.53 -27.64
C ILE A 268 3.76 -0.34 -28.87
N GLU A 269 4.06 -0.96 -30.01
CA GLU A 269 3.25 -0.80 -31.23
C GLU A 269 1.83 -1.35 -31.07
N GLN A 270 1.67 -2.46 -30.36
CA GLN A 270 0.36 -2.99 -29.96
C GLN A 270 -0.32 -2.08 -28.92
N ALA A 271 0.45 -1.53 -27.98
CA ALA A 271 -0.05 -0.64 -26.93
C ALA A 271 -0.38 0.80 -27.38
N VAL A 272 0.07 1.22 -28.57
CA VAL A 272 -0.18 2.56 -29.16
C VAL A 272 -1.51 2.60 -29.92
N ALA A 273 -1.95 1.49 -30.51
CA ALA A 273 -3.31 1.36 -31.06
C ALA A 273 -4.38 1.68 -29.99
N THR A 274 -4.07 1.31 -28.74
CA THR A 274 -4.84 1.55 -27.52
C THR A 274 -4.95 3.04 -27.14
N SER A 275 -3.91 3.84 -27.40
CA SER A 275 -3.84 5.27 -27.02
C SER A 275 -4.59 6.20 -27.99
N GLN A 276 -4.66 5.86 -29.27
CA GLN A 276 -5.34 6.68 -30.27
C GLN A 276 -6.86 6.64 -30.12
N LEU A 277 -7.43 5.50 -29.70
CA LEU A 277 -8.86 5.37 -29.42
C LEU A 277 -9.32 6.20 -28.20
N ALA A 278 -8.46 6.36 -27.17
CA ALA A 278 -8.77 7.15 -25.98
C ALA A 278 -8.57 8.67 -26.17
N LEU A 279 -7.65 9.08 -27.06
CA LEU A 279 -7.32 10.49 -27.30
C LEU A 279 -8.29 11.20 -28.26
N ILE A 280 -8.97 10.48 -29.15
CA ILE A 280 -9.85 11.09 -30.15
C ILE A 280 -11.14 11.67 -29.53
N ASP A 281 -11.64 11.11 -28.41
CA ASP A 281 -12.83 11.64 -27.71
C ASP A 281 -12.52 12.72 -26.65
N SER A 282 -11.30 12.68 -26.07
CA SER A 282 -10.89 13.62 -25.01
C SER A 282 -10.60 15.04 -25.52
N ALA A 283 -10.33 15.19 -26.82
CA ALA A 283 -9.92 16.47 -27.42
C ALA A 283 -11.08 17.41 -27.79
N GLN A 284 -12.34 16.98 -27.68
CA GLN A 284 -13.48 17.80 -28.12
C GLN A 284 -14.17 18.60 -27.00
N HIS A 285 -13.80 18.44 -25.73
CA HIS A 285 -14.48 19.11 -24.61
C HIS A 285 -13.50 19.73 -23.59
N LEU A 286 -12.65 20.66 -24.05
CA LEU A 286 -11.98 21.64 -23.17
C LEU A 286 -12.78 22.96 -23.18
N PRO A 287 -13.42 23.38 -22.07
CA PRO A 287 -13.88 24.76 -21.95
C PRO A 287 -12.68 25.68 -21.81
N GLN A 288 -12.60 26.69 -22.67
CA GLN A 288 -11.59 27.74 -22.59
C GLN A 288 -11.68 28.46 -21.24
N GLY A 289 -10.62 28.40 -20.44
CA GLY A 289 -10.52 29.11 -19.17
C GLY A 289 -10.50 30.62 -19.36
N HIS A 290 -11.44 31.33 -18.75
CA HIS A 290 -11.30 32.74 -18.42
C HIS A 290 -10.87 32.86 -16.95
N GLY A 291 -9.78 33.59 -16.73
CA GLY A 291 -9.20 33.82 -15.41
C GLY A 291 -10.08 34.67 -14.52
N GLY A 292 -10.21 34.26 -13.26
CA GLY A 292 -10.85 35.04 -12.20
C GLY A 292 -10.50 34.45 -10.84
N SER A 293 -9.63 35.15 -10.09
CA SER A 293 -9.35 34.84 -8.69
C SER A 293 -10.57 35.11 -7.83
N VAL A 294 -10.99 34.18 -6.97
CA VAL A 294 -11.97 34.46 -5.92
C VAL A 294 -11.42 34.01 -4.57
N ARG A 295 -11.17 34.99 -3.71
CA ARG A 295 -10.96 34.84 -2.27
C ARG A 295 -12.32 34.70 -1.59
N CYS A 296 -12.44 33.80 -0.63
CA CYS A 296 -13.61 33.75 0.26
C CYS A 296 -13.19 34.05 1.71
N ASN A 297 -13.67 35.19 2.20
CA ASN A 297 -13.71 35.63 3.59
C ASN A 297 -15.07 35.21 4.17
N ALA A 298 -15.12 34.75 5.41
CA ALA A 298 -16.38 34.66 6.16
C ALA A 298 -16.16 35.20 7.57
N SER A 299 -16.87 36.29 7.86
CA SER A 299 -16.83 37.13 9.06
C SER A 299 -17.70 36.56 10.19
N SER A 300 -17.20 36.78 11.41
CA SER A 300 -17.82 36.63 12.72
C SER A 300 -18.95 37.62 12.99
N HIS A 301 -19.94 37.23 13.82
CA HIS A 301 -20.50 38.10 14.86
C HIS A 301 -21.14 37.29 16.01
N GLU A 302 -20.85 37.74 17.24
CA GLU A 302 -21.22 37.27 18.58
C GLU A 302 -22.70 37.61 18.92
N ASN A 303 -23.37 37.36 20.07
CA ASN A 303 -23.06 37.06 21.49
C ASN A 303 -24.46 36.75 22.15
N THR A 304 -24.68 35.86 23.14
CA THR A 304 -24.64 36.17 24.60
C THR A 304 -25.09 34.97 25.48
N GLN A 305 -24.25 34.68 26.49
CA GLN A 305 -24.42 34.20 27.89
C GLN A 305 -25.58 33.31 28.40
N GLY A 306 -25.21 32.31 29.24
CA GLY A 306 -26.06 31.69 30.28
C GLY A 306 -25.48 30.38 30.87
N LEU A 307 -25.12 30.40 32.16
CA LEU A 307 -24.35 29.39 32.91
C LEU A 307 -25.25 28.38 33.66
N TYR A 308 -24.78 27.13 33.80
CA TYR A 308 -25.22 26.03 34.70
C TYR A 308 -26.50 25.22 34.36
N GLY A 309 -26.27 23.94 34.04
CA GLY A 309 -27.30 22.89 33.94
C GLY A 309 -26.77 21.65 33.22
N ALA A 310 -25.82 20.95 33.85
CA ALA A 310 -25.21 19.73 33.34
C ALA A 310 -26.20 18.56 33.25
N LEU A 311 -25.87 17.62 32.35
CA LEU A 311 -26.48 16.31 32.12
C LEU A 311 -27.74 16.34 31.24
N LEU A 312 -27.51 16.35 29.92
CA LEU A 312 -28.12 15.49 28.89
C LEU A 312 -28.01 16.19 27.52
N SER A 313 -27.59 15.44 26.50
CA SER A 313 -27.48 15.85 25.10
C SER A 313 -26.29 16.74 24.69
N ARG A 314 -25.22 16.08 24.23
CA ARG A 314 -24.46 16.57 23.07
C ARG A 314 -24.42 15.46 22.02
N ARG A 315 -25.44 15.45 21.16
CA ARG A 315 -25.25 15.03 19.76
C ARG A 315 -24.16 15.93 19.18
N ARG A 316 -22.97 15.37 18.93
CA ARG A 316 -21.99 16.03 18.06
C ARG A 316 -22.54 16.00 16.63
N PRO A 317 -22.38 17.06 15.83
CA PRO A 317 -22.69 17.00 14.41
C PRO A 317 -21.84 15.91 13.76
N SER A 318 -22.51 14.96 13.12
CA SER A 318 -21.94 13.81 12.43
C SER A 318 -21.30 14.25 11.10
N ASN A 319 -20.15 14.92 11.17
CA ASN A 319 -19.30 15.19 10.00
C ASN A 319 -17.79 15.03 10.26
N ASP A 320 -17.37 14.57 11.45
CA ASP A 320 -16.02 14.04 11.62
C ASP A 320 -15.98 12.60 11.10
N THR A 321 -15.84 12.47 9.78
CA THR A 321 -15.35 11.23 9.18
C THR A 321 -13.99 10.91 9.82
N LEU A 322 -13.77 9.64 10.18
CA LEU A 322 -12.54 9.14 10.83
C LEU A 322 -11.23 9.57 10.13
N CYS A 323 -11.30 10.05 8.89
CA CYS A 323 -10.19 10.51 8.07
C CYS A 323 -9.55 11.84 8.51
N GLY A 324 -10.23 12.64 9.36
CA GLY A 324 -9.70 13.90 9.90
C GLY A 324 -8.82 13.78 11.14
N ILE A 325 -8.71 12.59 11.77
CA ILE A 325 -8.03 12.44 13.05
C ILE A 325 -6.52 12.33 12.81
N SER A 326 -5.86 13.48 12.71
CA SER A 326 -4.42 13.57 12.87
C SER A 326 -4.09 13.61 14.36
N CYS A 327 -3.27 12.68 14.84
CA CYS A 327 -2.64 12.74 16.16
C CYS A 327 -1.59 13.87 16.27
N LEU A 328 -1.33 14.59 15.19
CA LEU A 328 -0.38 15.70 15.13
C LEU A 328 -1.10 16.93 14.57
N GLU A 329 -1.02 18.04 15.30
CA GLU A 329 -1.61 19.30 14.88
C GLU A 329 -0.62 20.06 13.99
N LYS A 330 -1.14 20.79 12.99
CA LYS A 330 -0.32 21.71 12.20
C LYS A 330 0.07 22.92 13.09
N PRO A 331 1.25 23.52 12.87
CA PRO A 331 2.21 23.23 11.82
C PRO A 331 3.16 22.07 12.16
N TYR A 332 3.44 21.22 11.17
CA TYR A 332 4.44 20.14 11.29
C TYR A 332 5.85 20.74 11.28
N ARG A 333 6.32 21.16 12.46
CA ARG A 333 7.65 21.73 12.67
C ARG A 333 8.36 21.01 13.81
N CYS A 334 9.66 20.86 13.66
CA CYS A 334 10.54 20.37 14.71
C CYS A 334 11.21 21.58 15.41
N PRO A 335 11.43 21.49 16.73
CA PRO A 335 11.10 20.36 17.59
C PRO A 335 9.60 20.30 17.88
N HIS A 336 9.07 19.09 17.96
CA HIS A 336 7.63 18.85 18.10
C HIS A 336 7.32 18.25 19.49
N PRO A 337 6.33 18.76 20.24
CA PRO A 337 6.09 18.35 21.64
C PRO A 337 5.73 16.85 21.81
N ARG A 338 5.28 16.21 20.74
CA ARG A 338 4.91 14.78 20.68
C ARG A 338 6.02 13.85 20.21
N ILE A 339 7.18 14.39 19.82
CA ILE A 339 8.37 13.62 19.43
C ILE A 339 9.47 13.97 20.44
N LYS A 340 9.84 13.00 21.26
CA LYS A 340 10.76 13.21 22.40
C LYS A 340 11.97 12.30 22.30
N PHE A 341 13.11 12.77 22.75
CA PHE A 341 14.38 12.03 22.73
C PHE A 341 14.79 11.69 24.16
N TYR A 342 14.72 10.42 24.52
CA TYR A 342 15.02 9.96 25.87
C TYR A 342 16.39 9.29 25.92
N LEU A 343 17.34 9.88 26.64
CA LEU A 343 18.63 9.30 26.94
C LEU A 343 18.53 8.29 28.07
N TYR A 344 19.12 7.13 27.81
CA TYR A 344 19.38 6.09 28.79
C TYR A 344 20.88 5.84 28.83
N THR A 345 21.39 5.80 30.05
CA THR A 345 22.72 5.33 30.38
C THR A 345 22.60 4.14 31.32
N ARG A 346 23.73 3.50 31.65
CA ARG A 346 23.73 2.40 32.61
C ARG A 346 23.11 2.79 33.97
N ARG A 347 23.19 4.07 34.35
CA ARG A 347 22.65 4.61 35.61
C ARG A 347 21.18 5.03 35.50
N THR A 348 20.72 5.41 34.31
CA THR A 348 19.38 5.99 34.07
C THR A 348 18.44 5.03 33.36
N GLN A 349 18.65 3.72 33.50
CA GLN A 349 17.84 2.69 32.83
C GLN A 349 16.35 2.74 33.19
N HIS A 350 16.00 3.05 34.44
CA HIS A 350 14.61 3.12 34.90
C HIS A 350 14.01 4.53 34.84
N THR A 351 14.87 5.55 34.94
CA THR A 351 14.47 6.96 34.95
C THR A 351 15.24 7.67 33.82
N PRO A 352 14.70 7.71 32.59
CA PRO A 352 15.39 8.34 31.47
C PRO A 352 15.49 9.85 31.65
N GLU A 353 16.47 10.43 30.97
CA GLU A 353 16.68 11.87 30.90
C GLU A 353 16.22 12.36 29.53
N LEU A 354 15.47 13.46 29.49
CA LEU A 354 15.02 14.05 28.23
C LEU A 354 16.16 14.89 27.64
N ILE A 355 16.50 14.65 26.38
CA ILE A 355 17.35 15.58 25.61
C ILE A 355 16.41 16.61 24.96
N ASP A 356 16.52 17.85 25.40
CA ASP A 356 15.86 18.99 24.77
C ASP A 356 16.82 19.64 23.77
N VAL A 357 16.54 19.47 22.49
CA VAL A 357 17.36 20.00 21.38
C VAL A 357 17.31 21.53 21.26
N LEU A 358 16.42 22.20 21.99
CA LEU A 358 16.39 23.66 22.09
C LEU A 358 17.27 24.20 23.22
N ASP A 359 17.60 23.36 24.21
CA ASP A 359 18.43 23.75 25.34
C ASP A 359 19.90 23.42 25.03
N PRO A 360 20.77 24.43 24.77
CA PRO A 360 22.17 24.21 24.48
C PRO A 360 22.90 23.51 25.63
N GLU A 361 22.35 23.51 26.85
CA GLU A 361 22.96 22.87 28.02
C GLU A 361 22.40 21.46 28.29
N SER A 362 21.45 20.96 27.49
CA SER A 362 20.75 19.70 27.78
C SER A 362 21.69 18.50 28.00
N LEU A 363 22.78 18.37 27.22
CA LEU A 363 23.74 17.28 27.44
C LEU A 363 24.57 17.44 28.73
N TYR A 364 24.73 18.65 29.28
CA TYR A 364 25.40 18.84 30.58
C TYR A 364 24.52 18.42 31.75
N TYR A 365 23.20 18.54 31.63
CA TYR A 365 22.25 18.16 32.67
C TYR A 365 21.95 16.66 32.71
N THR A 366 22.45 15.91 31.73
CA THR A 366 22.22 14.47 31.62
C THR A 366 23.48 13.68 31.96
N HIS A 367 23.35 12.36 32.09
CA HIS A 367 24.49 11.44 32.25
C HIS A 367 25.22 11.14 30.94
N TRP A 368 25.02 11.93 29.88
CA TRP A 368 25.72 11.78 28.60
C TRP A 368 27.24 11.74 28.76
N ASN A 369 27.89 10.80 28.07
CA ASN A 369 29.34 10.69 28.05
C ASN A 369 29.86 10.49 26.62
N PRO A 370 30.60 11.46 26.03
CA PRO A 370 31.08 11.37 24.65
C PRO A 370 32.03 10.18 24.39
N SER A 371 32.65 9.62 25.42
CA SER A 371 33.51 8.44 25.27
C SER A 371 32.72 7.12 25.14
N HIS A 372 31.40 7.14 25.35
CA HIS A 372 30.55 5.96 25.18
C HIS A 372 29.89 5.95 23.79
N PRO A 373 29.78 4.79 23.12
CA PRO A 373 29.15 4.72 21.81
C PRO A 373 27.68 5.13 21.85
N VAL A 374 27.22 5.78 20.78
CA VAL A 374 25.86 6.33 20.67
C VAL A 374 24.97 5.38 19.87
N LYS A 375 23.81 5.02 20.44
CA LYS A 375 22.77 4.21 19.80
C LYS A 375 21.47 4.99 19.78
N ILE A 376 20.95 5.30 18.60
CA ILE A 376 19.66 5.98 18.43
C ILE A 376 18.64 4.93 17.97
N VAL A 377 17.72 4.55 18.84
CA VAL A 377 16.71 3.52 18.58
C VAL A 377 15.40 4.19 18.19
N ILE A 378 14.85 3.81 17.04
CA ILE A 378 13.61 4.33 16.47
C ILE A 378 12.62 3.16 16.37
N HIS A 379 11.59 3.19 17.22
CA HIS A 379 10.57 2.14 17.24
C HIS A 379 9.68 2.18 15.99
N GLY A 380 8.86 1.14 15.78
CA GLY A 380 7.91 1.07 14.66
C GLY A 380 6.52 1.64 15.01
N PHE A 381 5.55 1.44 14.13
CA PHE A 381 4.15 1.85 14.34
C PHE A 381 3.55 1.19 15.60
N GLY A 382 2.74 1.94 16.36
CA GLY A 382 2.17 1.46 17.62
C GLY A 382 3.20 1.19 18.74
N GLY A 383 4.47 1.50 18.48
CA GLY A 383 5.57 1.35 19.43
C GLY A 383 5.69 2.54 20.39
N GLY A 384 6.71 2.47 21.24
CA GLY A 384 7.03 3.55 22.17
C GLY A 384 8.27 3.20 22.99
N ARG A 385 8.74 4.14 23.80
CA ARG A 385 9.95 3.94 24.62
C ARG A 385 9.84 2.82 25.67
N ASN A 386 8.62 2.50 26.09
CA ASN A 386 8.32 1.48 27.09
C ASN A 386 7.78 0.18 26.48
N LEU A 387 7.66 0.12 25.15
CA LEU A 387 7.17 -1.05 24.44
C LEU A 387 8.34 -1.73 23.72
N SER A 388 8.29 -3.06 23.65
CA SER A 388 9.25 -3.85 22.88
C SER A 388 9.30 -3.32 21.42
N PRO A 389 10.49 -3.21 20.80
CA PRO A 389 11.79 -3.72 21.26
C PRO A 389 12.64 -2.74 22.10
N SER A 390 12.14 -1.54 22.39
CA SER A 390 12.91 -0.46 23.02
C SER A 390 13.58 -0.82 24.37
N PRO A 391 12.85 -1.33 25.39
CA PRO A 391 13.46 -1.69 26.67
C PRO A 391 14.38 -2.92 26.56
N ASP A 392 14.04 -3.88 25.70
CA ASP A 392 14.78 -5.14 25.55
C ASP A 392 16.14 -4.92 24.90
N MET A 393 16.19 -4.10 23.83
CA MET A 393 17.44 -3.68 23.20
C MET A 393 18.37 -2.94 24.17
N ARG A 394 17.83 -2.00 24.96
CA ARG A 394 18.61 -1.29 25.97
C ARG A 394 19.23 -2.22 26.99
N LYS A 395 18.43 -3.15 27.52
CA LYS A 395 18.91 -4.16 28.47
C LYS A 395 20.04 -4.99 27.87
N ALA A 396 19.90 -5.40 26.61
CA ALA A 396 20.95 -6.16 25.92
C ALA A 396 22.24 -5.36 25.77
N TYR A 397 22.18 -4.11 25.33
CA TYR A 397 23.37 -3.25 25.23
C TYR A 397 24.03 -2.99 26.58
N PHE A 398 23.27 -2.71 27.63
CA PHE A 398 23.84 -2.47 28.97
C PHE A 398 24.41 -3.72 29.64
N THR A 399 24.07 -4.92 29.14
CA THR A 399 24.73 -6.17 29.53
C THR A 399 26.15 -6.22 28.95
N ARG A 400 26.34 -5.72 27.72
CA ARG A 400 27.64 -5.72 27.03
C ARG A 400 28.59 -4.61 27.48
N GLY A 401 28.07 -3.43 27.81
CA GLY A 401 28.92 -2.28 28.14
C GLY A 401 28.19 -0.99 28.47
N ASN A 402 28.94 0.11 28.53
CA ASN A 402 28.38 1.44 28.72
C ASN A 402 28.10 2.10 27.36
N TYR A 403 26.89 2.63 27.19
CA TYR A 403 26.41 3.24 25.96
C TYR A 403 25.62 4.51 26.28
N ASN A 404 25.55 5.44 25.33
CA ASN A 404 24.51 6.45 25.28
C ASN A 404 23.39 5.93 24.38
N ILE A 405 22.29 5.45 24.97
CA ILE A 405 21.17 4.91 24.19
C ILE A 405 20.04 5.93 24.20
N ILE A 406 19.71 6.48 23.05
CA ILE A 406 18.61 7.43 22.87
C ILE A 406 17.45 6.68 22.23
N ILE A 407 16.27 6.70 22.85
CA ILE A 407 15.04 6.25 22.20
C ILE A 407 14.28 7.46 21.68
N VAL A 408 13.97 7.44 20.38
CA VAL A 408 13.04 8.38 19.75
C VAL A 408 11.63 7.93 20.06
N ASP A 409 10.95 8.64 20.95
CA ASP A 409 9.57 8.36 21.33
C ASP A 409 8.62 9.27 20.55
N TYR A 410 8.00 8.68 19.54
CA TYR A 410 6.98 9.32 18.72
C TYR A 410 5.67 8.51 18.74
N GLY A 411 5.51 7.58 19.70
CA GLY A 411 4.36 6.68 19.77
C GLY A 411 3.03 7.41 19.87
N SER A 412 3.02 8.59 20.49
CA SER A 412 1.83 9.43 20.54
C SER A 412 1.43 10.02 19.17
N ALA A 413 2.34 10.08 18.20
CA ALA A 413 2.05 10.46 16.82
C ALA A 413 1.53 9.26 16.01
N VAL A 414 2.07 8.06 16.24
CA VAL A 414 1.76 6.85 15.46
C VAL A 414 0.95 5.82 16.26
N THR A 415 -0.29 6.20 16.59
CA THR A 415 -1.26 5.36 17.31
C THR A 415 -2.60 5.28 16.58
N GLU A 416 -3.37 4.24 16.84
CA GLU A 416 -4.79 4.19 16.45
C GLU A 416 -5.59 5.32 17.10
N PRO A 417 -6.56 5.96 16.39
CA PRO A 417 -7.02 5.68 15.02
C PRO A 417 -6.25 6.46 13.91
N CYS A 418 -5.12 7.10 14.22
CA CYS A 418 -4.38 8.01 13.34
C CYS A 418 -3.46 7.31 12.31
N LEU A 419 -3.96 6.24 11.67
CA LEU A 419 -3.17 5.42 10.73
C LEU A 419 -2.74 6.17 9.46
N ASN A 420 -3.46 7.24 9.07
CA ASN A 420 -3.14 8.07 7.91
C ASN A 420 -1.77 8.73 7.99
N GLN A 421 -1.20 8.85 9.19
CA GLN A 421 0.11 9.46 9.38
C GLN A 421 1.25 8.59 8.88
N ILE A 422 1.06 7.29 8.65
CA ILE A 422 2.12 6.40 8.14
C ILE A 422 2.69 6.90 6.80
N GLU A 423 1.91 7.64 6.00
CA GLU A 423 2.35 8.18 4.70
C GLU A 423 3.34 9.35 4.80
N TRP A 424 3.23 10.20 5.82
CA TRP A 424 4.03 11.44 5.94
C TRP A 424 4.85 11.52 7.24
N ALA A 425 4.41 10.84 8.31
CA ALA A 425 5.05 10.83 9.61
C ALA A 425 6.49 10.34 9.55
N PRO A 426 6.90 9.42 8.65
CA PRO A 426 8.30 9.04 8.59
C PRO A 426 9.21 10.21 8.17
N ARG A 427 8.79 11.03 7.20
CA ARG A 427 9.53 12.25 6.80
C ARG A 427 9.54 13.31 7.90
N PHE A 428 8.40 13.47 8.58
CA PHE A 428 8.32 14.42 9.68
C PHE A 428 9.15 13.96 10.89
N GLY A 429 9.10 12.66 11.21
CA GLY A 429 9.90 12.01 12.22
C GLY A 429 11.38 12.15 11.90
N SER A 430 11.81 11.86 10.66
CA SER A 430 13.20 11.97 10.24
C SER A 430 13.72 13.40 10.29
N LEU A 431 12.89 14.41 9.97
CA LEU A 431 13.23 15.81 10.19
C LEU A 431 13.54 16.07 11.67
N CYS A 432 12.69 15.61 12.60
CA CYS A 432 12.92 15.80 14.03
C CYS A 432 14.15 15.01 14.52
N VAL A 433 14.35 13.78 14.05
CA VAL A 433 15.56 12.99 14.40
C VAL A 433 16.82 13.65 13.84
N SER A 434 16.77 14.25 12.64
CA SER A 434 17.91 15.00 12.08
C SER A 434 18.28 16.20 12.94
N GLN A 435 17.30 16.85 13.58
CA GLN A 435 17.56 17.94 14.53
C GLN A 435 18.32 17.43 15.76
N LEU A 436 17.98 16.24 16.28
CA LEU A 436 18.74 15.60 17.36
C LEU A 436 20.18 15.29 16.92
N VAL A 437 20.36 14.70 15.74
CA VAL A 437 21.69 14.37 15.21
C VAL A 437 22.55 15.63 15.09
N LYS A 438 22.01 16.70 14.50
CA LYS A 438 22.69 18.00 14.39
C LYS A 438 22.97 18.63 15.75
N TYR A 439 22.03 18.54 16.69
CA TYR A 439 22.23 19.03 18.05
C TYR A 439 23.42 18.33 18.72
N ILE A 440 23.46 17.00 18.69
CA ILE A 440 24.56 16.22 19.27
C ILE A 440 25.87 16.55 18.55
N ALA A 441 25.89 16.59 17.21
CA ALA A 441 27.10 16.84 16.43
C ALA A 441 27.72 18.22 16.71
N ASN A 442 26.88 19.25 16.95
CA ASN A 442 27.34 20.62 17.19
C ASN A 442 27.57 20.94 18.67
N HIS A 443 27.18 20.06 19.59
CA HIS A 443 27.33 20.30 21.02
C HIS A 443 28.80 20.08 21.48
N PRO A 444 29.36 20.87 22.42
CA PRO A 444 30.76 20.70 22.88
C PRO A 444 31.08 19.32 23.50
N ARG A 445 30.08 18.69 24.14
CA ARG A 445 30.13 17.30 24.63
C ARG A 445 29.71 16.26 23.57
N GLY A 446 29.50 16.67 22.34
CA GLY A 446 28.95 15.89 21.25
C GLY A 446 29.87 14.84 20.66
N VAL A 447 29.35 14.13 19.66
CA VAL A 447 30.13 13.24 18.77
C VAL A 447 29.66 13.49 17.33
N PRO A 448 30.53 13.31 16.31
CA PRO A 448 30.13 13.49 14.92
C PRO A 448 29.10 12.43 14.48
N PRO A 449 28.31 12.70 13.41
CA PRO A 449 27.34 11.72 12.88
C PRO A 449 27.99 10.38 12.48
N ASP A 450 29.25 10.41 12.07
CA ASP A 450 30.06 9.24 11.72
C ASP A 450 30.22 8.23 12.88
N ASP A 451 30.08 8.68 14.14
CA ASP A 451 30.16 7.84 15.33
C ASP A 451 28.78 7.40 15.87
N MET A 452 27.70 7.76 15.16
CA MET A 452 26.33 7.42 15.54
C MET A 452 25.84 6.17 14.82
N HIS A 453 25.14 5.31 15.57
CA HIS A 453 24.46 4.13 15.01
C HIS A 453 22.95 4.25 15.25
N LEU A 454 22.20 4.43 14.16
CA LEU A 454 20.73 4.44 14.17
C LEU A 454 20.19 3.03 13.95
N ILE A 455 19.23 2.61 14.78
CA ILE A 455 18.61 1.28 14.72
C ILE A 455 17.11 1.50 14.61
N GLY A 456 16.54 1.18 13.46
CA GLY A 456 15.12 1.41 13.19
C GLY A 456 14.37 0.10 13.00
N TYR A 457 13.18 -0.01 13.62
CA TYR A 457 12.29 -1.17 13.44
C TYR A 457 11.08 -0.81 12.58
N SER A 458 10.80 -1.61 11.55
CA SER A 458 9.66 -1.41 10.66
C SER A 458 9.66 -0.01 10.04
N VAL A 459 8.64 0.81 10.27
CA VAL A 459 8.60 2.24 9.85
C VAL A 459 9.82 3.02 10.37
N GLY A 460 10.33 2.69 11.56
CA GLY A 460 11.50 3.32 12.15
C GLY A 460 12.80 3.11 11.35
N ALA A 461 12.90 2.02 10.57
CA ALA A 461 14.04 1.79 9.67
C ALA A 461 14.09 2.83 8.55
N HIS A 462 12.92 3.13 7.95
CA HIS A 462 12.82 4.18 6.94
C HIS A 462 13.02 5.58 7.53
N ILE A 463 12.56 5.83 8.77
CA ILE A 463 12.90 7.08 9.47
C ILE A 463 14.41 7.23 9.61
N ALA A 464 15.13 6.15 9.96
CA ALA A 464 16.58 6.18 10.09
C ALA A 464 17.29 6.53 8.78
N GLY A 465 16.90 5.91 7.66
CA GLY A 465 17.44 6.25 6.33
C GLY A 465 17.15 7.70 5.95
N LEU A 466 15.89 8.13 6.06
CA LEU A 466 15.45 9.48 5.73
C LEU A 466 16.16 10.59 6.52
N VAL A 467 16.75 10.32 7.69
CA VAL A 467 17.56 11.30 8.42
C VAL A 467 18.75 11.77 7.58
N ALA A 468 19.35 10.88 6.79
CA ALA A 468 20.51 11.20 5.95
C ALA A 468 20.21 12.31 4.94
N ASN A 469 18.99 12.35 4.40
CA ASN A 469 18.54 13.39 3.46
C ASN A 469 18.52 14.80 4.04
N TYR A 470 18.58 14.94 5.37
CA TYR A 470 18.61 16.23 6.05
C TYR A 470 20.02 16.65 6.49
N LEU A 471 21.04 15.82 6.25
CA LEU A 471 22.44 16.12 6.54
C LEU A 471 23.15 16.63 5.27
N THR A 472 23.81 17.77 5.39
CA THR A 472 24.67 18.31 4.33
C THR A 472 26.05 17.65 4.36
N PRO A 473 26.82 17.66 3.25
CA PRO A 473 28.18 17.11 3.26
C PRO A 473 29.11 17.71 4.33
N ALA A 474 28.88 18.96 4.72
CA ALA A 474 29.65 19.63 5.78
C ALA A 474 29.24 19.16 7.19
N GLU A 475 28.03 18.66 7.37
CA GLU A 475 27.54 18.11 8.64
C GLU A 475 27.99 16.66 8.86
N GLY A 476 28.50 15.97 7.83
CA GLY A 476 29.01 14.61 7.89
C GLY A 476 28.02 13.54 7.42
N LYS A 477 28.42 12.27 7.50
CA LYS A 477 27.60 11.11 7.11
C LYS A 477 27.33 10.24 8.33
N LEU A 478 26.14 9.65 8.41
CA LEU A 478 25.82 8.72 9.51
C LEU A 478 26.78 7.53 9.52
N GLY A 479 27.25 7.13 10.70
CA GLY A 479 28.17 6.02 10.88
C GLY A 479 27.58 4.67 10.45
N ARG A 480 26.46 4.30 11.06
CA ARG A 480 25.76 3.05 10.72
C ARG A 480 24.25 3.18 10.85
N ILE A 481 23.53 2.53 9.94
CA ILE A 481 22.10 2.28 10.09
C ILE A 481 21.87 0.78 10.08
N THR A 482 21.16 0.26 11.09
CA THR A 482 20.60 -1.09 11.06
C THR A 482 19.08 -1.03 10.91
N GLY A 483 18.59 -1.57 9.79
CA GLY A 483 17.16 -1.73 9.51
C GLY A 483 16.64 -3.07 10.00
N LEU A 484 15.73 -3.06 10.96
CA LEU A 484 15.07 -4.26 11.48
C LEU A 484 13.71 -4.43 10.79
N ASP A 485 13.66 -5.34 9.82
CA ASP A 485 12.52 -5.65 8.96
C ASP A 485 11.81 -4.38 8.44
N PRO A 486 12.49 -3.55 7.61
CA PRO A 486 11.91 -2.31 7.09
C PRO A 486 10.60 -2.58 6.37
N THR A 487 9.55 -1.81 6.65
CA THR A 487 8.21 -2.11 6.11
C THR A 487 8.11 -1.87 4.60
N ILE A 488 7.39 -2.73 3.88
CA ILE A 488 7.14 -2.55 2.43
C ILE A 488 6.02 -1.52 2.14
N PHE A 489 5.17 -1.22 3.11
CA PHE A 489 4.05 -0.30 2.90
C PHE A 489 4.55 1.12 2.64
N PHE A 490 4.21 1.67 1.47
CA PHE A 490 4.56 3.02 0.99
C PHE A 490 6.04 3.24 0.58
N TYR A 491 6.89 2.21 0.70
CA TYR A 491 8.34 2.25 0.43
C TYR A 491 8.78 1.11 -0.51
N ALA A 492 7.96 0.81 -1.53
CA ALA A 492 8.23 -0.21 -2.54
C ALA A 492 8.66 0.46 -3.85
N GLY A 493 9.86 1.06 -3.90
CA GLY A 493 10.34 1.73 -5.10
C GLY A 493 11.86 1.82 -5.22
N SER A 494 12.34 2.04 -6.44
CA SER A 494 13.73 2.35 -6.75
C SER A 494 14.10 3.81 -6.46
N ASN A 495 13.41 4.46 -5.51
CA ASN A 495 13.60 5.88 -5.21
C ASN A 495 14.44 6.03 -3.94
N ASN A 496 15.75 6.00 -4.13
CA ASN A 496 16.77 6.13 -3.08
C ASN A 496 16.55 7.35 -2.15
N SER A 497 15.86 8.40 -2.61
CA SER A 497 15.58 9.58 -1.76
C SER A 497 14.46 9.39 -0.74
N ARG A 498 13.73 8.27 -0.76
CA ARG A 498 12.52 8.06 0.06
C ARG A 498 12.56 6.81 0.93
N ASP A 499 13.46 5.88 0.65
CA ASP A 499 13.50 4.54 1.22
C ASP A 499 14.90 4.31 1.84
N LEU A 500 15.04 3.39 2.80
CA LEU A 500 16.36 3.05 3.35
C LEU A 500 17.28 2.45 2.27
N ASP A 501 18.43 3.07 2.01
CA ASP A 501 19.37 2.64 0.98
C ASP A 501 20.86 2.72 1.42
N PRO A 502 21.81 2.08 0.70
CA PRO A 502 23.23 2.07 1.10
C PRO A 502 23.86 3.47 1.14
N SER A 503 23.31 4.44 0.42
CA SER A 503 23.80 5.82 0.42
C SER A 503 23.57 6.55 1.75
N ASP A 504 22.64 6.10 2.60
CA ASP A 504 22.21 6.81 3.81
C ASP A 504 23.27 6.85 4.94
N ALA A 505 24.20 5.89 4.98
CA ALA A 505 25.26 5.83 6.00
C ALA A 505 26.57 5.27 5.43
N HIS A 506 27.66 5.31 6.21
CA HIS A 506 28.90 4.61 5.84
C HIS A 506 28.69 3.09 5.77
N PHE A 507 27.80 2.56 6.59
CA PHE A 507 27.37 1.18 6.52
C PHE A 507 25.89 1.04 6.85
N VAL A 508 25.17 0.27 6.04
CA VAL A 508 23.74 0.01 6.18
C VAL A 508 23.56 -1.49 6.15
N ASP A 509 23.04 -2.06 7.23
CA ASP A 509 22.68 -3.47 7.29
C ASP A 509 21.20 -3.66 7.58
N ILE A 510 20.58 -4.61 6.88
CA ILE A 510 19.15 -4.86 6.98
C ILE A 510 18.93 -6.32 7.36
N ILE A 511 18.05 -6.57 8.32
CA ILE A 511 17.65 -7.91 8.73
C ILE A 511 16.19 -8.11 8.35
N HIS A 512 15.93 -9.10 7.50
CA HIS A 512 14.62 -9.45 6.96
C HIS A 512 14.07 -10.69 7.66
N THR A 513 12.85 -10.59 8.19
CA THR A 513 12.14 -11.72 8.80
C THR A 513 10.72 -11.96 8.27
N GLY A 514 10.09 -10.92 7.70
CA GLY A 514 8.78 -10.94 7.04
C GLY A 514 8.76 -10.27 5.66
N ALA A 515 9.83 -10.45 4.87
CA ALA A 515 10.05 -9.89 3.54
C ALA A 515 8.94 -10.25 2.53
N GLY A 516 8.61 -9.29 1.65
CA GLY A 516 7.59 -9.46 0.60
C GLY A 516 6.15 -9.40 1.09
N ILE A 517 5.94 -9.15 2.38
CA ILE A 517 4.64 -9.27 3.04
C ILE A 517 4.35 -8.02 3.87
N LEU A 518 5.06 -7.85 4.99
CA LEU A 518 5.06 -6.62 5.76
C LEU A 518 6.43 -5.93 5.66
N GLY A 519 7.51 -6.70 5.45
CA GLY A 519 8.88 -6.22 5.22
C GLY A 519 9.24 -6.09 3.74
N GLN A 520 10.19 -5.21 3.42
CA GLN A 520 10.73 -4.99 2.07
C GLN A 520 11.39 -6.25 1.54
N TRP A 521 11.16 -6.58 0.26
CA TRP A 521 11.72 -7.80 -0.34
C TRP A 521 13.12 -7.58 -0.90
N SER A 522 13.32 -6.45 -1.58
CA SER A 522 14.57 -6.13 -2.27
C SER A 522 15.68 -5.78 -1.28
N PRO A 523 16.93 -6.16 -1.58
CA PRO A 523 18.07 -5.71 -0.79
C PRO A 523 18.15 -4.19 -0.84
N GLY A 524 18.40 -3.58 0.33
CA GLY A 524 18.50 -2.13 0.48
C GLY A 524 19.73 -1.70 1.30
N GLY A 525 20.53 -2.65 1.77
CA GLY A 525 21.73 -2.37 2.56
C GLY A 525 23.02 -2.59 1.77
N HIS A 526 24.13 -2.24 2.41
CA HIS A 526 25.43 -2.80 2.07
C HIS A 526 25.48 -4.29 2.40
N ALA A 527 24.69 -4.73 3.39
CA ALA A 527 24.48 -6.12 3.73
C ALA A 527 23.01 -6.38 4.10
N ASP A 528 22.41 -7.40 3.50
CA ASP A 528 21.04 -7.82 3.78
C ASP A 528 21.05 -9.27 4.30
N PHE A 529 20.45 -9.48 5.47
CA PHE A 529 20.37 -10.77 6.14
C PHE A 529 18.93 -11.30 6.10
N TYR A 530 18.70 -12.38 5.37
CA TYR A 530 17.39 -13.01 5.26
C TYR A 530 17.28 -14.20 6.21
N VAL A 531 16.81 -13.96 7.43
CA VAL A 531 16.76 -15.00 8.47
C VAL A 531 15.75 -16.07 8.07
N ASN A 532 16.17 -17.33 8.00
CA ASN A 532 15.33 -18.45 7.53
C ASN A 532 14.70 -18.18 6.14
N GLY A 533 15.42 -17.50 5.24
CA GLY A 533 14.88 -17.11 3.92
C GLY A 533 13.99 -15.86 3.96
N GLY A 534 13.87 -15.21 5.13
CA GLY A 534 13.29 -13.89 5.29
C GLY A 534 11.76 -13.83 5.35
N THR A 535 11.04 -14.96 5.32
CA THR A 535 9.56 -14.94 5.25
C THR A 535 8.84 -15.87 6.22
N SER A 536 9.52 -16.84 6.83
CA SER A 536 8.89 -17.80 7.74
C SER A 536 9.79 -18.09 8.93
N GLN A 537 9.33 -17.70 10.12
CA GLN A 537 10.12 -17.77 11.34
C GLN A 537 9.59 -18.87 12.28
N PRO A 538 10.50 -19.62 12.94
CA PRO A 538 10.13 -20.62 13.92
C PRO A 538 9.22 -20.08 15.03
N GLY A 539 8.13 -20.80 15.28
CA GLY A 539 7.15 -20.48 16.33
C GLY A 539 6.13 -19.41 15.96
N CYS A 540 6.04 -19.00 14.69
CA CYS A 540 5.02 -18.06 14.23
C CYS A 540 3.77 -18.71 13.64
N ALA A 541 3.75 -20.02 13.36
CA ALA A 541 2.57 -20.70 12.83
C ALA A 541 1.35 -20.51 13.75
N SER A 542 0.32 -19.81 13.26
CA SER A 542 -0.91 -19.51 13.99
C SER A 542 -2.17 -19.88 13.19
N SER A 543 -3.34 -19.83 13.84
CA SER A 543 -4.65 -20.10 13.23
C SER A 543 -5.03 -19.12 12.12
N THR A 544 -4.36 -17.97 12.06
CA THR A 544 -4.55 -16.97 11.01
C THR A 544 -3.23 -16.61 10.35
N ILE A 545 -3.29 -16.39 9.04
CA ILE A 545 -2.17 -15.93 8.22
C ILE A 545 -1.67 -14.57 8.74
N PHE A 546 -2.58 -13.66 9.13
CA PHE A 546 -2.21 -12.36 9.69
C PHE A 546 -1.38 -12.46 10.99
N GLN A 547 -1.76 -13.33 11.94
CA GLN A 547 -0.99 -13.51 13.16
C GLN A 547 0.37 -14.16 12.90
N THR A 548 0.43 -15.09 11.93
CA THR A 548 1.67 -15.73 11.53
C THR A 548 2.65 -14.69 10.99
N LEU A 549 2.19 -13.81 10.11
CA LEU A 549 3.02 -12.83 9.42
C LEU A 549 3.37 -11.61 10.29
N ALA A 550 2.46 -11.17 11.16
CA ALA A 550 2.79 -10.17 12.18
C ALA A 550 3.83 -10.72 13.15
N CYS A 551 3.76 -12.01 13.49
CA CYS A 551 4.81 -12.68 14.25
C CYS A 551 6.12 -12.71 13.46
N ASP A 552 6.12 -13.17 12.20
CA ASP A 552 7.31 -13.22 11.35
C ASP A 552 7.98 -11.84 11.26
N HIS A 553 7.20 -10.77 11.06
CA HIS A 553 7.66 -9.37 11.02
C HIS A 553 8.31 -8.89 12.33
N THR A 554 7.78 -9.35 13.47
CA THR A 554 8.31 -8.95 14.79
C THR A 554 9.54 -9.75 15.23
N LYS A 555 9.78 -10.92 14.63
CA LYS A 555 10.88 -11.84 15.01
C LYS A 555 12.27 -11.28 14.77
N VAL A 556 12.44 -10.28 13.90
CA VAL A 556 13.71 -9.56 13.77
C VAL A 556 14.20 -9.01 15.11
N THR A 557 13.26 -8.62 15.99
CA THR A 557 13.61 -7.97 17.25
C THR A 557 14.34 -8.88 18.23
N PRO A 558 13.84 -10.09 18.60
CA PRO A 558 14.60 -11.01 19.43
C PRO A 558 15.91 -11.46 18.79
N TYR A 559 15.96 -11.70 17.47
CA TYR A 559 17.22 -12.08 16.81
C TYR A 559 18.29 -11.00 16.94
N PHE A 560 17.93 -9.74 16.70
CA PHE A 560 18.86 -8.63 16.86
C PHE A 560 19.26 -8.41 18.33
N ILE A 561 18.32 -8.53 19.26
CA ILE A 561 18.61 -8.41 20.70
C ILE A 561 19.57 -9.50 21.16
N GLU A 562 19.38 -10.74 20.72
CA GLU A 562 20.25 -11.86 21.03
C GLU A 562 21.64 -11.69 20.39
N SER A 563 21.71 -11.15 19.17
CA SER A 563 22.99 -10.93 18.48
C SER A 563 23.91 -9.94 19.20
N ILE A 564 23.35 -9.03 20.01
CA ILE A 564 24.14 -8.09 20.83
C ILE A 564 25.02 -8.83 21.84
N ASN A 565 24.54 -9.92 22.44
CA ASN A 565 25.26 -10.63 23.51
C ASN A 565 25.71 -12.05 23.14
N SER A 566 25.38 -12.53 21.93
CA SER A 566 25.76 -13.87 21.48
C SER A 566 27.27 -13.98 21.27
N GLU A 567 27.91 -14.91 21.99
CA GLU A 567 29.32 -15.27 21.80
C GLU A 567 29.53 -16.22 20.61
N ARG A 568 28.49 -16.99 20.24
CA ARG A 568 28.54 -17.91 19.09
C ARG A 568 28.33 -17.18 17.76
N GLY A 569 27.62 -16.05 17.78
CA GLY A 569 27.26 -15.29 16.59
C GLY A 569 26.13 -15.92 15.78
N PHE A 570 25.49 -15.11 14.94
CA PHE A 570 24.56 -15.55 13.90
C PHE A 570 25.26 -15.38 12.55
N TRP A 571 25.82 -16.47 12.02
CA TRP A 571 26.58 -16.46 10.78
C TRP A 571 25.65 -16.73 9.60
N ALA A 572 25.76 -15.91 8.56
CA ALA A 572 25.02 -16.07 7.31
C ALA A 572 25.98 -16.42 6.17
N GLY A 573 25.56 -17.32 5.28
CA GLY A 573 26.25 -17.61 4.02
C GLY A 573 25.97 -16.51 2.99
N PRO A 574 26.97 -16.05 2.22
CA PRO A 574 26.74 -15.10 1.14
C PRO A 574 25.95 -15.79 0.03
N CYS A 575 24.92 -15.13 -0.47
CA CYS A 575 24.17 -15.62 -1.61
C CYS A 575 23.92 -14.46 -2.59
N PRO A 576 24.07 -14.66 -3.92
CA PRO A 576 23.92 -13.57 -4.89
C PRO A 576 22.54 -12.92 -4.85
N THR A 577 21.49 -13.70 -4.55
CA THR A 577 20.12 -13.25 -4.42
C THR A 577 19.35 -14.11 -3.44
N LEU A 578 18.29 -13.58 -2.83
CA LEU A 578 17.37 -14.38 -2.01
C LEU A 578 16.79 -15.56 -2.81
N ILE A 579 16.55 -15.38 -4.11
CA ILE A 579 16.06 -16.44 -5.00
C ILE A 579 17.04 -17.61 -5.07
N SER A 580 18.34 -17.33 -5.17
CA SER A 580 19.37 -18.37 -5.22
C SER A 580 19.40 -19.21 -3.94
N TYR A 581 19.14 -18.59 -2.77
CA TYR A 581 19.00 -19.29 -1.50
C TYR A 581 17.74 -20.17 -1.48
N LEU A 582 16.59 -19.65 -1.91
CA LEU A 582 15.33 -20.41 -1.94
C LEU A 582 15.38 -21.62 -2.89
N LEU A 583 16.24 -21.59 -3.91
CA LEU A 583 16.49 -22.70 -4.83
C LEU A 583 17.52 -23.71 -4.30
N GLY A 584 18.10 -23.47 -3.13
CA GLY A 584 19.15 -24.32 -2.54
C GLY A 584 20.49 -24.23 -3.27
N TRP A 585 20.75 -23.13 -3.99
CA TRP A 585 22.02 -22.91 -4.72
C TRP A 585 23.10 -22.27 -3.84
N CYS A 586 22.72 -21.85 -2.64
CA CYS A 586 23.60 -21.35 -1.59
C CYS A 586 23.29 -22.12 -0.30
N GLU A 587 24.32 -22.51 0.44
CA GLU A 587 24.19 -23.10 1.79
C GLU A 587 24.51 -22.09 2.88
#